data_AF-A0AAD3VP92-F1
#
_entry.id   AF-A0AAD3VP92-F1
#
_cell.length_a   1.000
_cell.length_b   1.000
_cell.length_c   1.000
_cell.angle_alpha   90.00
_cell.angle_beta   90.00
_cell.angle_gamma   90.00
#
_symmetry.space_group_name_H-M   'P 1'
#
loop_
_entity.id
_entity.type
_entity.pdbx_description
1 polymer ?
#
loop_
_entity_poly.entity_id
_entity_poly.type
_entity_poly.pdbx_seq_one_letter_code
_entity_poly.pdbx_strand_id
1 'polypeptide(L)'
;MARVSLARQLLADTGLLAAYTPAAAEGHAFENNGKAILHIRNDAGSPVDVTIRSGYVRSGLKLADRVISVAAGASIFVGPLDPVVYNQTDGGAGQVYVDYSATEGVTVAVLLMPS
;
A
#
# COMPACT_ATOMS: atom_id res chain seq x y z
N MET A 1 -6.49 14.08 -7.67
CA MET A 1 -6.57 13.63 -9.07
C MET A 1 -6.73 12.11 -9.09
N ALA A 2 -6.54 11.42 -10.23
CA ALA A 2 -6.53 9.96 -10.25
C ALA A 2 -5.27 9.42 -9.55
N ARG A 3 -5.43 8.41 -8.70
CA ARG A 3 -4.31 7.72 -8.01
C ARG A 3 -3.47 6.93 -9.01
N VAL A 4 -2.18 6.76 -8.71
CA VAL A 4 -1.27 5.99 -9.57
C VAL A 4 -1.40 4.49 -9.27
N SER A 5 -1.66 3.69 -10.31
CA SER A 5 -1.81 2.23 -10.15
C SER A 5 -0.47 1.55 -9.83
N LEU A 6 -0.47 0.62 -8.88
CA LEU A 6 0.66 -0.28 -8.61
C LEU A 6 0.37 -1.67 -9.17
N ALA A 7 1.30 -2.17 -9.98
CA ALA A 7 1.26 -3.55 -10.46
C ALA A 7 1.54 -4.54 -9.33
N ARG A 8 0.73 -5.58 -9.23
CA ARG A 8 0.96 -6.72 -8.34
C ARG A 8 1.99 -7.66 -8.95
N GLN A 9 2.95 -8.10 -8.16
CA GLN A 9 4.03 -8.99 -8.59
C GLN A 9 3.89 -10.33 -7.87
N LEU A 10 3.66 -11.40 -8.63
CA LEU A 10 3.47 -12.74 -8.10
C LEU A 10 4.79 -13.27 -7.52
N LEU A 11 4.76 -13.74 -6.28
CA LEU A 11 5.89 -14.45 -5.68
C LEU A 11 5.99 -15.87 -6.24
N ALA A 12 7.22 -16.33 -6.45
CA ALA A 12 7.55 -17.67 -6.93
C ALA A 12 8.61 -18.32 -6.02
N ASP A 13 8.73 -19.66 -6.11
CA ASP A 13 9.73 -20.46 -5.40
C ASP A 13 11.17 -20.20 -5.88
N THR A 14 11.31 -19.68 -7.10
CA THR A 14 12.57 -19.15 -7.64
C THR A 14 12.95 -17.77 -7.08
N GLY A 15 12.11 -17.20 -6.21
CA GLY A 15 12.25 -15.84 -5.71
C GLY A 15 11.68 -14.80 -6.67
N LEU A 16 11.67 -13.54 -6.24
CA LEU A 16 11.20 -12.40 -7.02
C LEU A 16 12.14 -11.22 -6.83
N LEU A 17 12.69 -10.70 -7.92
CA LEU A 17 13.32 -9.38 -7.91
C LEU A 17 12.21 -8.33 -8.04
N ALA A 18 11.81 -7.74 -6.91
CA ALA A 18 10.71 -6.79 -6.90
C ALA A 18 11.05 -5.50 -7.68
N ALA A 19 10.18 -5.13 -8.61
CA ALA A 19 10.18 -3.82 -9.24
C ALA A 19 9.51 -2.81 -8.31
N TYR A 20 10.23 -1.75 -7.95
CA TYR A 20 9.71 -0.69 -7.09
C TYR A 20 9.25 0.50 -7.91
N THR A 21 8.16 1.11 -7.48
CA THR A 21 7.64 2.36 -8.03
C THR A 21 7.89 3.48 -7.02
N PRO A 22 8.39 4.66 -7.45
CA PRO A 22 8.48 5.82 -6.57
C PRO A 22 7.11 6.23 -6.03
N ALA A 23 7.05 6.65 -4.77
CA ALA A 23 5.82 7.14 -4.17
C ALA A 23 5.30 8.38 -4.93
N ALA A 24 3.99 8.39 -5.22
CA ALA A 24 3.33 9.50 -5.90
C ALA A 24 2.62 10.43 -4.92
N ALA A 25 2.62 11.74 -5.20
CA ALA A 25 1.95 12.74 -4.37
C ALA A 25 0.42 12.55 -4.34
N GLU A 26 -0.18 12.10 -5.44
CA GLU A 26 -1.59 11.72 -5.51
C GLU A 26 -1.90 10.37 -4.82
N GLY A 27 -0.88 9.72 -4.27
CA GLY A 27 -0.95 8.38 -3.69
C GLY A 27 -1.07 7.28 -4.74
N HIS A 28 -1.23 6.05 -4.24
CA HIS A 28 -1.29 4.84 -5.04
C HIS A 28 -2.60 4.08 -4.83
N ALA A 29 -2.93 3.23 -5.81
CA ALA A 29 -4.01 2.25 -5.72
C ALA A 29 -3.59 0.89 -6.28
N PHE A 30 -4.11 -0.20 -5.72
CA PHE A 30 -3.95 -1.55 -6.28
C PHE A 30 -5.09 -2.48 -5.86
N GLU A 31 -5.35 -3.48 -6.69
CA GLU A 31 -6.40 -4.48 -6.46
C GLU A 31 -6.04 -5.37 -5.27
N ASN A 32 -6.99 -5.60 -4.36
CA ASN A 32 -6.76 -6.42 -3.19
C ASN A 32 -7.74 -7.59 -3.06
N ASN A 33 -7.16 -8.78 -3.02
CA ASN A 33 -7.82 -10.07 -2.89
C ASN A 33 -7.47 -10.79 -1.56
N GLY A 34 -6.90 -10.06 -0.59
CA GLY A 34 -6.50 -10.61 0.70
C GLY A 34 -5.15 -11.32 0.69
N LYS A 35 -4.43 -11.28 -0.44
CA LYS A 35 -3.10 -11.89 -0.61
C LYS A 35 -2.00 -10.89 -0.94
N ALA A 36 -2.36 -9.61 -1.06
CA ALA A 36 -1.42 -8.54 -1.37
C ALA A 36 -0.62 -8.12 -0.12
N ILE A 37 0.69 -7.98 -0.29
CA ILE A 37 1.63 -7.47 0.70
C ILE A 37 2.32 -6.25 0.08
N LEU A 38 2.17 -5.09 0.71
CA LEU A 38 2.86 -3.87 0.33
C LEU A 38 4.25 -3.88 0.98
N HIS A 39 5.31 -3.76 0.17
CA HIS A 39 6.65 -3.50 0.68
C HIS A 39 6.97 -2.02 0.47
N ILE A 40 7.31 -1.34 1.56
CA ILE A 40 7.61 0.09 1.59
C ILE A 40 9.08 0.24 1.94
N ARG A 41 9.81 1.06 1.17
CA ARG A 41 11.19 1.45 1.46
C ARG A 41 11.27 2.95 1.61
N ASN A 42 11.89 3.40 2.70
CA ASN A 42 12.18 4.80 2.96
C ASN A 42 13.71 5.00 2.97
N ASP A 43 14.25 5.41 1.84
CA ASP A 43 15.67 5.77 1.69
C ASP A 43 15.91 7.27 1.94
N ALA A 44 14.92 8.01 2.44
CA ALA A 44 15.05 9.42 2.81
C ALA A 44 15.77 9.62 4.15
N GLY A 45 16.17 10.87 4.42
CA GLY A 45 16.87 11.26 5.66
C GLY A 45 15.99 11.42 6.91
N SER A 46 14.68 11.19 6.81
CA SER A 46 13.71 11.35 7.90
C SER A 46 12.63 10.26 7.85
N PRO A 47 11.93 10.00 8.97
CA PRO A 47 10.76 9.12 8.94
C PRO A 47 9.68 9.59 7.97
N VAL A 48 8.99 8.66 7.33
CA VAL A 48 7.83 8.92 6.46
C VAL A 48 6.64 8.13 6.98
N ASP A 49 5.51 8.80 7.12
CA ASP A 49 4.25 8.17 7.47
C ASP A 49 3.52 7.73 6.21
N VAL A 50 3.29 6.43 6.09
CA VAL A 50 2.51 5.82 5.02
C VAL A 50 1.13 5.47 5.57
N THR A 51 0.10 6.00 4.93
CA THR A 51 -1.29 5.80 5.32
C THR A 51 -1.98 4.83 4.37
N ILE A 52 -2.45 3.71 4.90
CA ILE A 52 -3.32 2.77 4.17
C ILE A 52 -4.76 3.11 4.53
N ARG A 53 -5.52 3.57 3.54
CA ARG A 53 -6.91 4.02 3.70
C ARG A 53 -7.81 2.84 4.05
N SER A 54 -8.55 2.98 5.14
CA SER A 54 -9.67 2.09 5.44
C SER A 54 -10.83 2.40 4.49
N GLY A 55 -11.36 1.36 3.84
CA GLY A 55 -12.61 1.43 3.08
C GLY A 55 -13.83 1.02 3.92
N TYR A 56 -13.60 0.49 5.12
CA TYR A 56 -14.67 -0.06 5.96
C TYR A 56 -15.53 1.01 6.62
N VAL A 57 -16.83 0.88 6.42
CA VAL A 57 -17.87 1.70 7.06
C VAL A 57 -18.93 0.77 7.65
N ARG A 58 -19.29 0.99 8.90
CA ARG A 58 -20.38 0.26 9.57
C ARG A 58 -21.32 1.24 10.26
N SER A 59 -22.60 1.15 9.95
CA SER A 59 -23.63 2.03 10.52
C SER A 59 -23.31 3.53 10.32
N GLY A 60 -22.71 3.88 9.17
CA GLY A 60 -22.28 5.25 8.86
C GLY A 60 -20.96 5.68 9.53
N LEU A 61 -20.36 4.84 10.39
CA LEU A 61 -19.08 5.12 11.03
C LEU A 61 -17.94 4.52 10.22
N LYS A 62 -16.98 5.37 9.83
CA LYS A 62 -15.77 4.96 9.11
C LYS A 62 -14.71 4.48 10.10
N LEU A 63 -14.12 3.31 9.84
CA LEU A 63 -12.95 2.86 10.58
C LEU A 63 -11.74 3.72 10.22
N ALA A 64 -10.94 4.10 11.23
CA ALA A 64 -9.76 4.93 11.03
C ALA A 64 -8.74 4.29 10.07
N ASP A 65 -8.02 5.13 9.34
CA ASP A 65 -6.96 4.68 8.45
C ASP A 65 -5.75 4.16 9.24
N ARG A 66 -4.99 3.25 8.62
CA ARG A 66 -3.76 2.74 9.22
C ARG A 66 -2.61 3.65 8.86
N VAL A 67 -1.96 4.26 9.84
CA VAL A 67 -0.72 5.03 9.66
C VAL A 67 0.46 4.19 10.11
N ILE A 68 1.51 4.15 9.28
CA ILE A 68 2.72 3.36 9.48
C ILE A 68 3.90 4.30 9.33
N SER A 69 4.62 4.53 10.42
CA SER A 69 5.84 5.33 10.37
C SER A 69 7.02 4.46 9.98
N VAL A 70 7.64 4.76 8.84
CA VAL A 70 8.82 4.07 8.33
C VAL A 70 10.03 4.95 8.60
N ALA A 71 10.93 4.49 9.48
CA ALA A 71 12.14 5.24 9.83
C ALA A 71 13.04 5.50 8.61
N ALA A 72 13.91 6.51 8.72
CA ALA A 72 14.93 6.80 7.71
C ALA A 72 15.85 5.59 7.46
N GLY A 73 16.08 5.25 6.19
CA GLY A 73 16.90 4.10 5.78
C GLY A 73 16.29 2.73 6.08
N ALA A 74 15.00 2.66 6.42
CA ALA A 74 14.32 1.42 6.76
C ALA A 74 13.32 0.97 5.69
N SER A 75 12.93 -0.30 5.77
CA SER A 75 11.84 -0.86 4.96
C SER A 75 10.92 -1.73 5.80
N ILE A 76 9.67 -1.87 5.36
CA ILE A 76 8.65 -2.66 6.06
C ILE A 76 7.68 -3.33 5.10
N PHE A 77 7.30 -4.57 5.41
CA PHE A 77 6.23 -5.30 4.74
C PHE A 77 4.91 -5.12 5.49
N VAL A 78 3.83 -4.88 4.75
CA VAL A 78 2.50 -4.64 5.28
C VAL A 78 1.48 -5.49 4.55
N GLY A 79 0.83 -6.40 5.27
CA GLY A 79 -0.18 -7.31 4.75
C GLY A 79 -0.07 -8.70 5.37
N PRO A 80 -0.91 -9.66 4.93
CA PRO A 80 -1.97 -9.49 3.95
C PRO A 80 -3.03 -8.48 4.39
N LEU A 81 -3.55 -7.70 3.44
CA LEU A 81 -4.56 -6.67 3.72
C LEU A 81 -5.97 -7.26 3.62
N ASP A 82 -6.70 -7.32 4.74
CA ASP A 82 -8.07 -7.80 4.77
C ASP A 82 -8.96 -7.00 3.77
N PRO A 83 -9.56 -7.65 2.75
CA PRO A 83 -10.44 -7.00 1.80
C PRO A 83 -11.62 -6.28 2.43
N VAL A 84 -12.17 -6.79 3.54
CA VAL A 84 -13.30 -6.15 4.23
C VAL A 84 -12.87 -4.79 4.81
N VAL A 85 -11.65 -4.70 5.29
CA VAL A 85 -11.12 -3.50 5.95
C VAL A 85 -10.63 -2.47 4.95
N TYR A 86 -9.84 -2.91 3.97
CA TYR A 86 -9.02 -2.01 3.15
C TYR A 86 -9.52 -1.83 1.72
N ASN A 87 -10.45 -2.64 1.22
CA ASN A 87 -11.04 -2.37 -0.08
C ASN A 87 -11.95 -1.14 0.03
N GLN A 88 -11.70 -0.15 -0.82
CA GLN A 88 -12.62 0.97 -0.93
C GLN A 88 -13.97 0.48 -1.46
N THR A 89 -15.03 1.21 -1.13
CA THR A 89 -16.41 0.86 -1.47
C THR A 89 -17.06 1.86 -2.44
N ASP A 90 -16.33 2.90 -2.84
CA ASP A 90 -16.78 3.98 -3.72
C ASP A 90 -16.22 3.81 -5.16
N GLY A 91 -15.78 4.89 -5.82
CA GLY A 91 -15.13 4.82 -7.13
C GLY A 91 -13.84 3.98 -7.18
N GLY A 92 -13.33 3.55 -6.02
CA GLY A 92 -12.21 2.61 -5.88
C GLY A 92 -12.58 1.17 -5.53
N ALA A 93 -13.82 0.73 -5.77
CA ALA A 93 -14.31 -0.60 -5.39
C ALA A 93 -13.27 -1.73 -5.59
N GLY A 94 -12.92 -2.43 -4.51
CA GLY A 94 -11.96 -3.54 -4.54
C GLY A 94 -10.48 -3.16 -4.54
N GLN A 95 -10.17 -1.86 -4.50
CA GLN A 95 -8.80 -1.34 -4.44
C GLN A 95 -8.41 -0.96 -3.02
N VAL A 96 -7.13 -1.06 -2.71
CA VAL A 96 -6.49 -0.42 -1.55
C VAL A 96 -5.92 0.92 -1.99
N TYR A 97 -6.09 1.95 -1.16
CA TYR A 97 -5.47 3.26 -1.38
C TYR A 97 -4.35 3.52 -0.37
N VAL A 98 -3.22 4.05 -0.86
CA VAL A 98 -2.02 4.34 -0.07
C VAL A 98 -1.61 5.79 -0.27
N ASP A 99 -1.39 6.51 0.82
CA ASP A 99 -0.94 7.90 0.86
C ASP A 99 0.37 8.04 1.64
N TYR A 100 1.11 9.12 1.42
CA TYR A 100 2.45 9.34 1.98
C TYR A 100 2.57 10.76 2.53
N SER A 101 3.23 10.93 3.67
CA SER A 101 3.56 12.26 4.20
C SER A 101 4.68 12.97 3.42
N ALA A 102 5.54 12.20 2.76
CA ALA A 102 6.57 12.65 1.83
C ALA A 102 6.86 11.55 0.79
N THR A 103 7.31 11.92 -0.40
CA THR A 103 7.49 10.99 -1.53
C THR A 103 8.94 10.81 -1.95
N GLU A 104 9.78 11.82 -1.74
CA GLU A 104 11.20 11.76 -2.12
C GLU A 104 11.93 10.69 -1.31
N GLY A 105 12.70 9.83 -2.00
CA GLY A 105 13.38 8.70 -1.38
C GLY A 105 12.48 7.54 -0.95
N VAL A 106 11.18 7.60 -1.25
CA VAL A 106 10.22 6.54 -0.89
C VAL A 106 9.86 5.72 -2.11
N THR A 107 9.97 4.40 -2.01
CA THR A 107 9.58 3.48 -3.08
C THR A 107 8.73 2.34 -2.54
N VAL A 108 7.82 1.84 -3.37
CA VAL A 108 6.85 0.81 -2.98
C VAL A 108 6.72 -0.28 -4.04
N ALA A 109 6.42 -1.50 -3.57
CA ALA A 109 6.08 -2.64 -4.43
C ALA A 109 4.91 -3.41 -3.82
N VAL A 110 4.02 -3.96 -4.66
CA VAL A 110 2.94 -4.84 -4.21
C VAL A 110 3.30 -6.27 -4.60
N LEU A 111 3.56 -7.09 -3.58
CA LEU A 111 3.86 -8.51 -3.71
C LEU A 111 2.57 -9.31 -3.53
N LEU A 112 2.37 -10.34 -4.34
CA LEU A 112 1.18 -11.18 -4.31
C LEU A 112 1.58 -12.60 -3.94
N MET A 113 1.00 -13.12 -2.85
CA MET A 113 1.17 -14.51 -2.48
C MET A 113 0.50 -15.44 -3.51
N PRO A 114 1.17 -16.52 -3.95
CA PRO A 114 0.58 -17.50 -4.84
C PRO A 114 -0.63 -18.19 -4.20
N SER A 115 -1.45 -18.78 -5.04
CA SER A 115 -2.70 -19.45 -4.66
C SER A 115 -2.50 -20.84 -4.08
#